data_AF-A0A931VZI8-F1
#
_entry.id   AF-A0A931VZI8-F1
#
_cell.length_a   1.000
_cell.length_b   1.000
_cell.length_c   1.000
_cell.angle_alpha   90.00
_cell.angle_beta   90.00
_cell.angle_gamma   90.00
#
_symmetry.space_group_name_H-M   'P 1'
#
loop_
_entity.id
_entity.type
_entity.pdbx_description
1 polymer ?
#
loop_
_entity_poly.entity_id
_entity_poly.type
_entity_poly.pdbx_seq_one_letter_code
_entity_poly.pdbx_strand_id
1 'polypeptide(L)'
;TDFAKFTSPKPKRTSDQLVHGVVLRVDKFGNILTNITPEDVPQLFSENPPPFKIVVNQQEISRLNLSYSMGKPGEVFAIVGSSGFLEICTNRGSAAKALNAARGAEVGVVLGAPAAPGA
;
A
#
# COMPACT_ATOMS: atom_id res chain seq x y z
N THR A 1 18.84 7.66 -26.90
CA THR A 1 18.26 7.99 -25.58
C THR A 1 18.25 6.74 -24.75
N ASP A 2 19.23 6.63 -23.86
CA ASP A 2 19.40 5.50 -22.95
C ASP A 2 18.27 5.53 -21.93
N PHE A 3 17.22 4.73 -22.14
CA PHE A 3 16.28 4.43 -21.08
C PHE A 3 16.98 3.42 -20.18
N ALA A 4 17.73 3.94 -19.21
CA ALA A 4 18.28 3.15 -18.11
C ALA A 4 17.17 2.19 -17.66
N LYS A 5 17.40 0.89 -17.87
CA LYS A 5 16.54 -0.18 -17.38
C LYS A 5 16.52 -0.08 -15.85
N PHE A 6 15.65 0.79 -15.33
CA PHE A 6 15.24 0.75 -13.95
C PHE A 6 14.65 -0.64 -13.76
N THR A 7 15.45 -1.54 -13.19
CA THR A 7 14.94 -2.80 -12.68
C THR A 7 14.16 -2.41 -11.43
N SER A 8 12.98 -1.84 -11.66
CA SER A 8 12.05 -1.52 -10.59
C SER A 8 11.82 -2.84 -9.86
N PRO A 9 12.05 -2.88 -8.53
CA PRO A 9 11.72 -4.06 -7.76
C PRO A 9 10.29 -4.44 -8.12
N LYS A 10 10.10 -5.65 -8.63
CA LYS A 10 8.76 -6.13 -8.98
C LYS A 10 8.12 -6.67 -7.72
N PRO A 11 6.82 -6.42 -7.51
CA PRO A 11 6.11 -7.09 -6.45
C PRO A 11 6.24 -8.61 -6.65
N LYS A 12 6.53 -9.32 -5.57
CA LYS A 12 6.71 -10.77 -5.54
C LYS A 12 5.58 -11.38 -4.73
N ARG A 13 4.69 -12.09 -5.41
CA ARG A 13 3.71 -12.95 -4.76
C ARG A 13 4.44 -14.14 -4.14
N THR A 14 4.42 -14.21 -2.83
CA THR A 14 5.08 -15.29 -2.06
C THR A 14 4.12 -16.45 -1.81
N SER A 15 2.83 -16.15 -1.66
CA SER A 15 1.75 -17.15 -1.53
C SER A 15 0.45 -16.64 -2.16
N ASP A 16 -0.58 -17.49 -2.25
CA ASP A 16 -1.91 -17.07 -2.70
C ASP A 16 -2.49 -15.88 -1.93
N GLN A 17 -2.09 -15.77 -0.67
CA GLN A 17 -2.54 -14.77 0.28
C GLN A 17 -1.50 -13.69 0.59
N LEU A 18 -0.28 -13.74 0.04
CA LEU A 18 0.80 -12.85 0.45
C LEU A 18 1.56 -12.28 -0.75
N VAL A 19 1.55 -10.96 -0.88
CA VAL A 19 2.30 -10.22 -1.89
C VAL A 19 3.28 -9.28 -1.22
N HIS A 20 4.55 -9.38 -1.58
CA HIS A 20 5.60 -8.47 -1.13
C HIS A 20 5.87 -7.43 -2.21
N GLY A 21 5.83 -6.18 -1.83
CA GLY A 21 6.26 -5.04 -2.61
C GLY A 21 7.24 -4.19 -1.82
N VAL A 22 7.55 -3.03 -2.38
CA VAL A 22 8.38 -2.01 -1.75
C VAL A 22 7.88 -0.62 -2.08
N VAL A 23 8.27 0.33 -1.24
CA VAL A 23 8.03 1.75 -1.48
C VAL A 23 8.92 2.24 -2.62
N LEU A 24 8.31 2.67 -3.73
CA LEU A 24 8.99 3.29 -4.86
C LEU A 24 9.49 4.69 -4.51
N ARG A 25 8.64 5.49 -3.85
CA ARG A 25 8.95 6.86 -3.44
C ARG A 25 7.93 7.38 -2.42
N VAL A 26 8.31 8.44 -1.73
CA VAL A 26 7.41 9.24 -0.89
C VAL A 26 7.23 10.60 -1.56
N ASP A 27 5.99 11.05 -1.73
CA ASP A 27 5.69 12.36 -2.31
C ASP A 27 5.84 13.50 -1.29
N LYS A 28 5.80 14.76 -1.72
CA LYS A 28 6.03 15.94 -0.85
C LYS A 28 4.99 16.07 0.26
N PHE A 29 3.78 15.58 0.04
CA PHE A 29 2.71 15.51 1.05
C PHE A 29 2.93 14.37 2.06
N GLY A 30 3.87 13.47 1.80
CA GLY A 30 4.12 12.29 2.63
C GLY A 30 3.31 11.07 2.25
N ASN A 31 2.70 11.05 1.07
CA ASN A 31 2.06 9.85 0.50
C ASN A 31 3.13 8.86 0.04
N ILE A 32 2.89 7.59 0.25
CA ILE A 32 3.83 6.51 -0.08
C ILE A 32 3.34 5.84 -1.36
N LEU A 33 4.12 5.95 -2.44
CA LEU A 33 3.86 5.20 -3.68
C LEU A 33 4.56 3.85 -3.59
N THR A 34 3.81 2.77 -3.72
CA THR A 34 4.35 1.39 -3.72
C THR A 34 4.46 0.85 -5.14
N ASN A 35 5.21 -0.24 -5.31
CA ASN A 35 5.34 -0.95 -6.59
C ASN A 35 4.22 -1.98 -6.84
N ILE A 36 3.22 -2.05 -5.96
CA ILE A 36 2.12 -3.02 -6.04
C ILE A 36 1.02 -2.44 -6.90
N THR A 37 0.49 -3.23 -7.82
CA THR A 37 -0.65 -2.86 -8.66
C THR A 37 -1.89 -3.69 -8.28
N PRO A 38 -3.11 -3.25 -8.66
CA PRO A 38 -4.32 -4.06 -8.53
C PRO A 38 -4.21 -5.42 -9.22
N GLU A 39 -3.40 -5.54 -10.27
CA GLU A 39 -3.17 -6.80 -10.99
C GLU A 39 -2.35 -7.80 -10.17
N ASP A 40 -1.50 -7.32 -9.25
CA ASP A 40 -0.74 -8.19 -8.35
C ASP A 40 -1.62 -8.75 -7.22
N VAL A 41 -2.64 -7.99 -6.81
CA VAL A 41 -3.58 -8.32 -5.72
C VAL A 41 -5.04 -8.13 -6.14
N PRO A 42 -5.54 -8.80 -7.19
CA PRO A 42 -6.88 -8.55 -7.74
C PRO A 42 -8.00 -8.92 -6.75
N GLN A 43 -7.72 -9.85 -5.83
CA GLN A 43 -8.64 -10.23 -4.75
C GLN A 43 -8.98 -9.06 -3.82
N LEU A 44 -8.03 -8.13 -3.61
CA LEU A 44 -8.23 -6.94 -2.78
C LEU A 44 -9.26 -5.97 -3.41
N PHE A 45 -9.41 -6.02 -4.73
CA PHE A 45 -10.25 -5.12 -5.54
C PHE A 45 -11.50 -5.80 -6.09
N SER A 46 -11.77 -7.04 -5.68
CA SER A 46 -12.99 -7.76 -6.05
C SER A 46 -14.22 -7.16 -5.38
N GLU A 47 -15.43 -7.43 -5.90
CA GLU A 47 -16.69 -6.90 -5.32
C GLU A 47 -16.87 -7.25 -3.85
N ASN A 48 -16.37 -8.41 -3.42
CA ASN A 48 -16.36 -8.85 -2.03
C ASN A 48 -14.93 -9.24 -1.63
N PRO A 49 -14.07 -8.27 -1.28
CA PRO A 49 -12.68 -8.54 -0.98
C PRO A 49 -12.58 -9.33 0.34
N PRO A 50 -11.71 -10.35 0.43
CA PRO A 50 -11.47 -11.02 1.70
C PRO A 50 -10.86 -10.04 2.71
N PRO A 51 -10.93 -10.34 4.02
CA PRO A 51 -10.20 -9.58 5.03
C PRO A 51 -8.73 -9.45 4.61
N PHE A 52 -8.18 -8.24 4.68
CA PHE A 52 -6.81 -8.01 4.26
C PHE A 52 -6.10 -7.08 5.24
N LYS A 53 -4.77 -7.12 5.18
CA LYS A 53 -3.90 -6.18 5.86
C LYS A 53 -2.71 -5.84 4.98
N ILE A 54 -2.37 -4.56 4.95
CA ILE A 54 -1.18 -4.04 4.30
C ILE A 54 -0.21 -3.69 5.42
N VAL A 55 0.94 -4.33 5.44
CA VAL A 55 1.97 -4.14 6.46
C VAL A 55 3.08 -3.31 5.86
N VAL A 56 3.37 -2.17 6.48
CA VAL A 56 4.51 -1.32 6.14
C VAL A 56 5.27 -1.02 7.41
N ASN A 57 6.54 -1.41 7.44
CA ASN A 57 7.43 -1.15 8.58
C ASN A 57 6.79 -1.51 9.95
N GLN A 58 6.19 -2.71 10.05
CA GLN A 58 5.50 -3.24 11.24
C GLN A 58 4.18 -2.54 11.62
N GLN A 59 3.69 -1.62 10.79
CA GLN A 59 2.37 -1.02 10.94
C GLN A 59 1.37 -1.68 10.00
N GLU A 60 0.19 -2.03 10.52
CA GLU A 60 -0.86 -2.71 9.76
C GLU A 60 -1.95 -1.72 9.32
N ILE A 61 -2.32 -1.80 8.04
CA ILE A 61 -3.31 -0.95 7.41
C ILE A 61 -4.35 -1.87 6.79
N SER A 62 -5.56 -1.86 7.34
CA SER A 62 -6.67 -2.71 6.91
C SER A 62 -7.73 -1.95 6.12
N ARG A 63 -7.42 -0.72 5.70
CA ARG A 63 -8.36 0.18 5.03
C ARG A 63 -7.87 0.49 3.64
N LEU A 64 -8.76 0.25 2.68
CA LEU A 64 -8.61 0.59 1.29
C LEU A 64 -9.76 1.54 0.94
N ASN A 65 -9.43 2.72 0.43
CA ASN A 65 -10.41 3.72 0.00
C ASN A 65 -10.28 3.97 -1.50
N LEU A 66 -11.35 4.49 -2.10
CA LEU A 66 -11.35 4.92 -3.50
C LEU A 66 -10.69 6.30 -3.69
N SER A 67 -10.70 7.11 -2.62
CA SER A 67 -10.23 8.49 -2.67
C SER A 67 -9.55 8.90 -1.37
N TYR A 68 -8.58 9.80 -1.48
CA TYR A 68 -7.89 10.46 -0.36
C TYR A 68 -8.84 11.07 0.68
N SER A 69 -10.02 11.54 0.27
CA SER A 69 -10.98 12.23 1.15
C SER A 69 -11.88 11.32 1.99
N MET A 70 -11.81 9.99 1.79
CA MET A 70 -12.67 9.04 2.53
C MET A 70 -12.09 8.58 3.87
N GLY A 71 -10.80 8.81 4.13
CA GLY A 71 -10.21 8.45 5.42
C GLY A 71 -10.63 9.41 6.53
N LYS A 72 -10.65 8.93 7.79
CA LYS A 72 -10.79 9.82 8.96
C LYS A 72 -9.50 10.64 9.15
N PRO A 73 -9.55 11.86 9.70
CA PRO A 73 -8.35 12.65 9.99
C PRO A 73 -7.35 11.83 10.83
N GLY A 74 -6.11 11.72 10.36
CA GLY A 74 -5.05 10.92 11.00
C GLY A 74 -5.09 9.42 10.72
N GLU A 75 -6.13 8.91 10.06
CA GLU A 75 -6.24 7.50 9.67
C GLU A 75 -5.35 7.23 8.46
N VAL A 76 -4.54 6.18 8.54
CA VAL A 76 -3.73 5.66 7.43
C VAL A 76 -4.56 4.66 6.64
N PHE A 77 -4.61 4.82 5.33
CA PHE A 77 -5.33 3.92 4.43
C PHE A 77 -4.60 3.83 3.09
N ALA A 78 -4.84 2.75 2.36
CA ALA A 78 -4.37 2.60 1.01
C ALA A 78 -5.43 3.05 0.00
N ILE A 79 -4.99 3.48 -1.18
CA ILE A 79 -5.83 3.79 -2.33
C ILE A 79 -5.13 3.29 -3.59
N VAL A 80 -5.86 3.20 -4.70
CA VAL A 80 -5.24 3.04 -6.02
C VAL A 80 -5.09 4.41 -6.63
N GLY A 81 -3.84 4.82 -6.84
CA GLY A 81 -3.52 6.05 -7.53
C GLY A 81 -3.97 6.01 -8.99
N SER A 82 -4.16 7.18 -9.61
CA SER A 82 -4.47 7.28 -11.04
C SER A 82 -3.41 6.63 -11.94
N SER A 83 -2.19 6.41 -11.43
CA SER A 83 -1.11 5.72 -12.13
C SER A 83 -1.23 4.18 -12.09
N GLY A 84 -2.25 3.63 -11.43
CA GLY A 84 -2.47 2.18 -11.33
C GLY A 84 -1.64 1.49 -10.25
N PHE A 85 -1.00 2.25 -9.36
CA PHE A 85 -0.22 1.73 -8.25
C PHE A 85 -0.95 1.93 -6.92
N LEU A 86 -0.70 1.04 -5.98
CA LEU A 86 -1.18 1.15 -4.61
C LEU A 86 -0.40 2.26 -3.89
N GLU A 87 -1.13 3.26 -3.43
CA GLU A 87 -0.61 4.40 -2.67
C GLU A 87 -1.10 4.31 -1.22
N ILE A 88 -0.23 4.61 -0.26
CA ILE A 88 -0.60 4.69 1.15
C ILE A 88 -0.60 6.14 1.57
N CYS A 89 -1.72 6.56 2.13
CA CYS A 89 -2.04 7.96 2.38
C CYS A 89 -2.63 8.11 3.79
N THR A 90 -2.62 9.33 4.28
CA THR A 90 -3.22 9.68 5.57
C THR A 90 -4.06 10.93 5.37
N ASN A 91 -5.28 10.95 5.89
CA ASN A 91 -6.08 12.17 5.80
C ASN A 91 -5.49 13.24 6.73
N ARG A 92 -5.16 14.41 6.19
CA ARG A 92 -4.54 15.54 6.92
C ARG A 92 -3.21 15.19 7.61
N GLY A 93 -2.38 14.36 6.99
CA GLY A 93 -1.08 13.98 7.54
C GLY A 93 -0.11 13.38 6.53
N SER A 94 1.06 12.97 7.01
CA SER A 94 2.07 12.26 6.22
C SER A 94 2.05 10.78 6.58
N ALA A 95 1.65 9.94 5.62
CA ALA A 95 1.67 8.47 5.78
C ALA A 95 3.09 7.96 6.02
N ALA A 96 4.08 8.50 5.31
CA ALA A 96 5.49 8.19 5.52
C ALA A 96 5.95 8.45 6.95
N LYS A 97 5.54 9.57 7.56
CA LYS A 97 5.85 9.83 8.99
C LYS A 97 5.07 8.91 9.92
N ALA A 98 3.79 8.69 9.66
CA ALA A 98 2.94 7.82 10.48
C ALA A 98 3.44 6.37 10.51
N LEU A 99 3.90 5.86 9.36
CA LEU A 99 4.41 4.50 9.19
C LEU A 99 5.93 4.41 9.38
N ASN A 100 6.59 5.53 9.65
CA ASN A 100 8.05 5.67 9.67
C ASN A 100 8.73 4.99 8.45
N ALA A 101 8.15 5.16 7.26
CA ALA A 101 8.50 4.45 6.05
C ALA A 101 9.12 5.39 5.02
N ALA A 102 10.17 4.91 4.34
CA ALA A 102 10.90 5.65 3.31
C ALA A 102 11.01 4.82 2.03
N ARG A 103 11.57 5.42 0.96
CA ARG A 103 11.87 4.71 -0.28
C ARG A 103 12.69 3.45 0.00
N GLY A 104 12.27 2.33 -0.58
CA GLY A 104 12.88 1.02 -0.38
C GLY A 104 12.34 0.23 0.82
N ALA A 105 11.48 0.82 1.65
CA ALA A 105 10.81 0.08 2.72
C ALA A 105 9.94 -1.05 2.15
N GLU A 106 9.90 -2.17 2.85
CA GLU A 106 9.10 -3.32 2.47
C GLU A 106 7.62 -3.09 2.75
N VAL A 107 6.78 -3.56 1.81
CA VAL A 107 5.33 -3.51 1.88
C VAL A 107 4.81 -4.93 1.72
N GLY A 108 4.03 -5.43 2.66
CA GLY A 108 3.40 -6.75 2.56
C GLY A 108 1.89 -6.62 2.47
N VAL A 109 1.26 -7.20 1.46
CA VAL A 109 -0.21 -7.32 1.38
C VAL A 109 -0.58 -8.74 1.72
N VAL A 110 -1.32 -8.91 2.82
CA VAL A 110 -1.82 -10.19 3.29
C VAL A 110 -3.32 -10.24 3.11
N LEU A 111 -3.83 -11.25 2.40
CA LEU A 111 -5.24 -11.54 2.16
C LEU A 111 -5.67 -12.69 3.08
N GLY A 112 -6.94 -12.72 3.48
CA GLY A 112 -7.48 -13.71 4.41
C GLY A 112 -7.08 -13.52 5.87
N ALA A 113 -6.30 -12.49 6.20
CA ALA A 113 -5.97 -12.13 7.58
C ALA A 113 -6.99 -11.09 8.07
N PRO A 114 -7.75 -11.37 9.16
CA PRO A 114 -8.55 -10.32 9.78
C PRO A 114 -7.61 -9.20 10.22
N ALA A 115 -8.03 -7.96 9.97
CA ALA A 115 -7.43 -6.80 10.63
C ALA A 115 -7.43 -7.09 12.13
N ALA A 116 -6.28 -6.98 12.80
CA ALA A 116 -6.25 -7.15 14.24
C ALA A 116 -7.33 -6.24 14.85
N PRO A 117 -8.22 -6.77 15.73
CA PRO A 117 -9.15 -5.92 16.44
C PRO A 117 -8.29 -4.92 17.22
N GLY A 118 -8.45 -3.63 16.89
CA GLY A 118 -7.66 -2.56 17.47
C GLY A 118 -7.64 -2.68 19.00
N ALA A 119 -6.42 -2.66 19.55
CA ALA A 119 -6.18 -2.45 20.97
C ALA A 119 -6.63 -1.04 21.39
#